data_AF-A0A8R1TIN8-F1
#
_entry.id   AF-A0A8R1TIN8-F1
#
_cell.length_a   1.000
_cell.length_b   1.000
_cell.length_c   1.000
_cell.angle_alpha   90.00
_cell.angle_beta   90.00
_cell.angle_gamma   90.00
#
_symmetry.space_group_name_H-M   'P 1'
#
loop_
_entity.id
_entity.type
_entity.pdbx_description
1 polymer ?
#
loop_
_entity_poly.entity_id
_entity_poly.type
_entity_poly.pdbx_seq_one_letter_code
_entity_poly.pdbx_strand_id
1 'polypeptide(L)'
;MHEMAVKQKLITEQDPKGFGYLYLSAEEKRALTQEGYKLPTMLPLSKSEQEALKVVRRKIKNKLSAQESRRKRKEYMNALEKRIQYYRTENSTLKLKVEFLNKF
;
A
#
# COMPACT_ATOMS: atom_id res chain seq x y z
N MET A 1 0.41 7.14 6.16
CA MET A 1 0.77 5.68 6.14
C MET A 1 0.44 4.97 7.43
N HIS A 2 0.83 5.50 8.60
CA HIS A 2 0.54 4.86 9.88
C HIS A 2 -0.95 4.59 10.07
N GLU A 3 -1.79 5.62 9.89
CA GLU A 3 -3.24 5.53 9.96
C GLU A 3 -3.83 4.48 9.01
N MET A 4 -3.33 4.39 7.77
CA MET A 4 -3.81 3.36 6.82
C MET A 4 -3.47 1.94 7.26
N ALA A 5 -2.29 1.71 7.83
CA ALA A 5 -1.90 0.40 8.33
C ALA A 5 -2.75 -0.02 9.55
N VAL A 6 -3.12 0.93 10.40
CA VAL A 6 -3.98 0.70 11.57
C VAL A 6 -5.43 0.49 11.13
N LYS A 7 -5.94 1.30 10.19
CA LYS A 7 -7.27 1.15 9.59
C LYS A 7 -7.44 -0.20 8.90
N GLN A 8 -6.40 -0.71 8.24
CA GLN A 8 -6.38 -2.05 7.65
C GLN A 8 -6.07 -3.15 8.66
N LYS A 9 -5.95 -2.83 9.96
CA LYS A 9 -5.64 -3.74 11.07
C LYS A 9 -4.33 -4.53 10.87
N LEU A 10 -3.40 -4.00 10.09
CA LEU A 10 -2.12 -4.63 9.79
C LEU A 10 -1.10 -4.41 10.92
N ILE A 11 -1.26 -3.36 11.72
CA ILE A 11 -0.46 -3.10 12.92
C ILE A 11 -1.38 -2.72 14.07
N THR A 12 -0.98 -3.06 15.29
CA THR A 12 -1.69 -2.65 16.52
C THR A 12 -1.15 -1.34 17.06
N GLU A 13 -2.02 -0.57 17.73
CA GLU A 13 -1.63 0.61 18.51
C GLU A 13 -1.72 0.25 20.00
N GLN A 14 -0.56 0.07 20.62
CA GLN A 14 -0.44 -0.15 22.06
C GLN A 14 0.81 0.58 22.54
N ASP A 15 0.74 1.14 23.75
CA ASP A 15 1.91 1.70 24.41
C ASP A 15 2.86 0.56 24.82
N PRO A 16 4.10 0.49 24.29
CA PRO A 16 5.06 -0.54 24.67
C PRO A 16 5.48 -0.48 26.15
N LYS A 17 5.22 0.65 26.83
CA LYS A 17 5.45 0.86 28.27
C LYS A 17 4.21 0.63 29.13
N GLY A 18 3.08 0.27 28.50
CA GLY A 18 1.85 -0.07 29.21
C GLY A 18 1.98 -1.37 30.00
N PHE A 19 0.85 -1.85 30.52
CA PHE A 19 0.76 -3.07 31.32
C PHE A 19 -0.33 -3.99 30.76
N GLY A 20 -0.16 -5.30 30.95
CA GLY A 20 -1.13 -6.32 30.56
C GLY A 20 -0.74 -7.08 29.29
N TYR A 21 -1.73 -7.68 28.62
CA TYR A 21 -1.51 -8.50 27.43
C TYR A 21 -1.17 -7.64 26.21
N LEU A 22 -0.15 -8.08 25.47
CA LEU A 22 0.17 -7.54 24.17
C LEU A 22 -0.70 -8.20 23.09
N TYR A 23 -1.47 -7.40 22.38
CA TYR A 23 -2.18 -7.83 21.19
C TYR A 23 -1.31 -7.62 19.94
N LEU A 24 -1.24 -8.59 19.04
CA LEU A 24 -0.53 -8.45 17.77
C LEU A 24 -1.48 -8.80 16.63
N SER A 25 -1.42 -8.02 15.55
CA SER A 25 -2.14 -8.35 14.32
C SER A 25 -1.61 -9.67 13.72
N ALA A 26 -2.38 -10.27 12.81
CA ALA A 26 -1.91 -11.44 12.08
C ALA A 26 -0.63 -11.15 11.29
N GLU A 27 -0.52 -9.95 10.70
CA GLU A 27 0.67 -9.47 10.00
C GLU A 27 1.87 -9.29 10.92
N GLU A 28 1.68 -8.71 12.12
CA GLU A 28 2.75 -8.53 13.10
C GLU A 28 3.29 -9.88 13.56
N LYS A 29 2.41 -10.82 13.92
CA LYS A 29 2.81 -12.19 14.32
C LYS A 29 3.60 -12.87 13.21
N ARG A 30 3.08 -12.87 11.98
CA ARG A 30 3.74 -13.48 10.83
C ARG A 30 5.11 -12.85 10.56
N ALA A 31 5.19 -11.52 10.57
CA ALA A 31 6.44 -10.82 10.31
C ALA A 31 7.48 -11.04 11.42
N LEU A 32 7.08 -11.03 12.70
CA LEU A 32 7.98 -11.35 13.81
C LEU A 32 8.58 -12.76 13.66
N THR A 33 7.74 -13.76 13.39
CA THR A 33 8.20 -15.14 13.20
C THR A 33 9.12 -15.28 11.98
N GLN A 34 8.80 -14.61 10.86
CA GLN A 34 9.64 -14.65 9.64
C GLN A 34 11.03 -14.03 9.86
N GLU A 35 11.13 -13.00 10.70
CA GLU A 35 12.39 -12.36 11.06
C GLU A 35 13.15 -13.12 12.17
N GLY A 36 12.60 -14.24 12.64
CA GLY A 36 13.21 -15.05 13.70
C GLY A 36 13.03 -14.49 15.11
N TYR A 37 12.14 -13.51 15.30
CA TYR A 37 11.82 -12.98 16.62
C TYR A 37 10.80 -13.87 17.33
N LYS A 38 10.99 -14.03 18.65
CA LYS A 38 9.98 -14.63 19.52
C LYS A 38 8.75 -13.74 19.59
N LEU A 39 7.57 -14.32 19.76
CA LEU A 39 6.32 -13.58 19.91
C LEU A 39 6.15 -13.15 21.36
N PRO A 40 6.29 -11.84 21.69
CA PRO A 40 5.94 -11.36 23.02
C PRO A 40 4.43 -11.47 23.24
N THR A 41 4.04 -11.76 24.47
CA THR A 41 2.62 -11.90 24.88
C THR A 41 2.20 -10.87 25.91
N MET A 42 3.14 -10.19 26.55
CA MET A 42 2.92 -9.32 27.70
C MET A 42 3.67 -8.00 27.56
N LEU A 43 3.14 -6.98 28.22
CA LEU A 43 3.76 -5.68 28.45
C LEU A 43 4.29 -5.59 29.90
N PRO A 44 5.30 -4.76 30.18
CA PRO A 44 6.04 -3.93 29.22
C PRO A 44 7.01 -4.74 28.37
N LEU A 45 7.27 -4.26 27.15
CA LEU A 45 8.25 -4.91 26.27
C LEU A 45 9.68 -4.60 26.72
N SER A 46 10.56 -5.61 26.63
CA SER A 46 12.00 -5.37 26.75
C SER A 46 12.52 -4.48 25.62
N LYS A 47 13.68 -3.85 25.82
CA LYS A 47 14.28 -2.96 24.81
C LYS A 47 14.48 -3.64 23.45
N SER A 48 14.88 -4.92 23.45
CA SER A 48 15.04 -5.72 22.23
C SER A 48 13.71 -6.00 21.54
N GLU A 49 12.66 -6.33 22.30
CA GLU A 49 11.31 -6.56 21.76
C GLU A 49 10.71 -5.28 21.18
N GLN A 50 10.93 -4.12 21.82
CA GLN A 50 10.50 -2.82 21.31
C GLN A 50 11.13 -2.52 19.95
N GLU A 51 12.45 -2.72 19.81
CA GLU A 51 13.15 -2.51 18.54
C GLU A 51 12.71 -3.53 17.48
N ALA A 52 12.55 -4.81 17.83
CA ALA A 52 12.04 -5.83 16.93
C ALA A 52 10.64 -5.47 16.39
N LEU A 53 9.71 -5.10 17.26
CA LEU A 53 8.35 -4.72 16.89
C LEU A 53 8.33 -3.45 16.04
N LYS A 54 9.19 -2.47 16.35
CA LYS A 54 9.36 -1.25 15.55
C LYS A 54 9.86 -1.53 14.14
N VAL A 55 10.84 -2.43 13.99
CA VAL A 55 11.34 -2.87 12.67
C VAL A 55 10.23 -3.57 11.89
N VAL A 56 9.51 -4.50 12.52
CA VAL A 56 8.38 -5.22 11.89
C VAL A 56 7.28 -4.25 11.45
N ARG A 57 6.82 -3.36 12.34
CA ARG A 57 5.80 -2.34 12.00
C ARG A 57 6.28 -1.41 10.89
N ARG A 58 7.57 -1.08 10.84
CA ARG A 58 8.16 -0.30 9.74
C ARG A 58 8.09 -1.08 8.43
N LYS A 59 8.49 -2.36 8.41
CA LYS A 59 8.40 -3.22 7.22
C LYS A 59 6.98 -3.33 6.69
N ILE A 60 5.99 -3.53 7.56
CA ILE A 60 4.57 -3.59 7.18
C ILE A 60 4.10 -2.27 6.57
N LYS A 61 4.37 -1.12 7.23
CA LYS A 61 4.02 0.21 6.69
C LYS A 61 4.69 0.50 5.35
N ASN A 62 5.96 0.10 5.19
CA ASN A 62 6.70 0.29 3.95
C ASN A 62 6.13 -0.58 2.82
N LYS A 63 5.75 -1.83 3.12
CA LYS A 63 5.08 -2.72 2.15
C LYS A 63 3.78 -2.11 1.64
N LEU A 64 2.95 -1.58 2.55
CA LEU A 64 1.71 -0.90 2.18
C LEU A 64 2.00 0.36 1.33
N SER A 65 3.02 1.14 1.70
CA SER A 65 3.41 2.34 0.94
C SER A 65 3.88 2.01 -0.48
N ALA A 66 4.65 0.94 -0.63
CA ALA A 66 5.13 0.49 -1.93
C ALA A 66 3.98 -0.03 -2.81
N GLN A 67 3.05 -0.78 -2.22
CA GLN A 67 1.84 -1.23 -2.91
C GLN A 67 0.99 -0.05 -3.39
N GLU A 68 0.76 0.93 -2.53
CA GLU A 68 -0.02 2.12 -2.85
C GLU A 68 0.64 2.97 -3.95
N SER A 69 1.97 3.10 -3.92
CA SER A 69 2.72 3.77 -4.99
C SER A 69 2.56 3.04 -6.33
N ARG A 70 2.68 1.70 -6.33
CA ARG A 70 2.47 0.87 -7.53
C ARG A 70 1.03 0.99 -8.06
N ARG A 71 0.03 1.02 -7.17
CA ARG A 71 -1.38 1.21 -7.52
C ARG A 71 -1.59 2.55 -8.23
N LYS A 72 -1.12 3.65 -7.64
CA LYS A 72 -1.21 4.99 -8.24
C LYS A 72 -0.55 5.07 -9.60
N ARG A 73 0.65 4.49 -9.75
CA ARG A 73 1.33 4.43 -11.05
C ARG A 73 0.50 3.66 -12.09
N LYS A 74 -0.05 2.50 -11.72
CA LYS A 74 -0.91 1.70 -12.61
C LYS A 74 -2.15 2.48 -13.05
N GLU A 75 -2.81 3.16 -12.12
CA GLU A 75 -3.99 3.98 -12.42
C GLU A 75 -3.68 5.13 -13.38
N TYR A 76 -2.55 5.81 -13.16
CA TYR A 76 -2.10 6.86 -14.06
C TYR A 76 -1.82 6.32 -15.48
N MET A 77 -1.11 5.20 -15.60
CA MET A 77 -0.84 4.58 -16.90
C MET A 77 -2.13 4.15 -17.61
N ASN A 78 -3.04 3.48 -16.89
CA ASN A 78 -4.35 3.11 -17.43
C ASN A 78 -5.15 4.34 -17.90
N ALA A 79 -5.07 5.47 -17.17
CA ALA A 79 -5.72 6.71 -17.56
C ALA A 79 -5.09 7.32 -18.83
N LEU A 80 -3.77 7.27 -18.97
CA LEU A 80 -3.08 7.69 -20.18
C LEU A 80 -3.46 6.83 -21.39
N GLU A 81 -3.46 5.50 -21.24
CA GLU A 81 -3.85 4.57 -22.30
C GLU A 81 -5.29 4.84 -22.78
N LYS A 82 -6.23 5.07 -21.84
CA LYS A 82 -7.60 5.47 -22.18
C LYS A 82 -7.66 6.78 -22.96
N ARG A 83 -6.89 7.79 -22.56
CA ARG A 83 -6.83 9.09 -23.26
C ARG A 83 -6.24 8.94 -24.67
N ILE A 84 -5.18 8.16 -24.82
CA ILE A 84 -4.58 7.87 -26.15
C ILE A 84 -5.61 7.19 -27.04
N GLN A 85 -6.34 6.19 -26.53
CA GLN A 85 -7.37 5.51 -27.29
C GLN A 85 -8.50 6.47 -27.68
N TYR A 86 -8.95 7.34 -26.76
CA TYR A 86 -9.93 8.39 -27.04
C TYR A 86 -9.46 9.30 -28.19
N TYR A 87 -8.26 9.88 -28.09
CA TYR A 87 -7.74 10.77 -29.12
C TYR A 87 -7.48 10.07 -30.45
N ARG A 88 -7.10 8.78 -30.43
CA ARG A 88 -6.96 7.98 -31.65
C ARG A 88 -8.30 7.83 -32.37
N THR A 89 -9.37 7.49 -31.64
CA THR A 89 -10.72 7.36 -32.19
C THR A 89 -11.24 8.71 -32.72
N GLU A 90 -11.03 9.79 -31.96
CA GLU A 90 -11.40 11.13 -32.38
C GLU A 90 -10.65 11.56 -33.65
N ASN A 91 -9.34 11.34 -33.71
CA ASN A 91 -8.51 11.64 -34.88
C ASN A 91 -8.97 10.87 -36.13
N SER A 92 -9.26 9.56 -35.99
CA SER A 92 -9.81 8.76 -37.08
C SER A 92 -11.14 9.32 -37.60
N THR A 93 -12.03 9.72 -36.69
CA THR A 93 -13.32 10.33 -37.06
C THR A 93 -13.13 11.65 -37.81
N LEU A 94 -12.22 12.49 -37.32
CA LEU A 94 -11.89 13.77 -37.96
C LEU A 94 -11.27 13.59 -39.35
N LYS A 95 -10.38 12.61 -39.53
CA LYS A 95 -9.80 12.29 -40.84
C LYS A 95 -10.86 11.88 -41.86
N LEU A 96 -11.78 10.99 -41.47
CA LEU A 96 -12.90 10.59 -42.33
C LEU A 96 -13.78 11.79 -42.70
N LYS A 97 -14.03 12.70 -41.76
CA LYS A 97 -14.80 13.92 -42.02
C LYS A 97 -14.09 14.84 -43.00
N VAL A 98 -12.77 15.03 -42.85
CA VAL A 98 -11.96 15.83 -43.78
C VAL A 98 -11.95 15.19 -45.17
N GLU A 99 -11.77 13.88 -45.27
CA GLU A 99 -11.84 13.15 -46.55
C GLU A 99 -13.20 13.28 -47.23
N PHE A 100 -14.29 13.24 -46.46
CA PHE A 100 -15.64 13.44 -46.99
C PHE A 100 -15.84 14.87 -47.51
N LEU A 101 -15.37 15.88 -46.77
CA LEU A 101 -15.49 17.29 -47.16
C LEU A 101 -14.64 17.64 -48.38
N ASN A 102 -13.48 17.01 -48.57
CA ASN A 102 -12.61 17.22 -49.73
C ASN A 102 -13.12 16.55 -51.03
N LYS A 103 -14.23 15.79 -50.98
CA LYS A 103 -14.83 15.15 -52.16
C LYS A 103 -15.87 16.01 -52.87
N PHE A 104 -16.23 17.17 -52.31
CA PHE A 104 -17.16 18.15 -52.87
C PHE A 104 -16.44 19.48 -53.08
#